data_AF-U1QKR2-F1
#
_entry.id   AF-U1QKR2-F1
#
_cell.length_a   1.000
_cell.length_b   1.000
_cell.length_c   1.000
_cell.angle_alpha   90.00
_cell.angle_beta   90.00
_cell.angle_gamma   90.00
#
_symmetry.space_group_name_H-M   'P 1'
#
loop_
_entity.id
_entity.type
_entity.pdbx_description
1 polymer ?
#
loop_
_entity_poly.entity_id
_entity_poly.type
_entity_poly.pdbx_seq_one_letter_code
_entity_poly.pdbx_strand_id
1 'polypeptide(L)'
;TAVRLGRYMMEEIVGLPAGQTDTGLNGSIGSIARGRYTNPLVQTIPAYLLVVSGQWTVLWALFGGANQLLAALALLTGTVWIANWDETKQLATTGVPMALMVTITILGLSWLVFYENLYSNLYLHFTGALEEPLAAEALASSAVQAVLGVVLITLALMLVRIGYQNIREVRYDADRTTAEPSDD
;
A
#
# COMPACT_ATOMS: atom_id res chain seq x y z
N THR A 1 -5.14 -9.87 -20.95
CA THR A 1 -4.09 -10.40 -20.03
C THR A 1 -4.43 -10.13 -18.58
N ALA A 2 -4.78 -8.89 -18.18
CA ALA A 2 -5.17 -8.52 -16.81
C ALA A 2 -6.21 -9.47 -16.18
N VAL A 3 -7.33 -9.73 -16.86
CA VAL A 3 -8.39 -10.60 -16.36
C VAL A 3 -7.95 -12.07 -16.15
N ARG A 4 -6.96 -12.53 -16.94
CA ARG A 4 -6.40 -13.89 -16.76
C ARG A 4 -5.60 -13.98 -15.48
N LEU A 5 -4.81 -12.95 -15.16
CA LEU A 5 -4.05 -12.89 -13.91
C LEU A 5 -4.98 -12.70 -12.70
N GLY A 6 -5.96 -11.80 -12.83
CA GLY A 6 -6.94 -11.58 -11.77
C GLY A 6 -7.73 -12.84 -11.43
N ARG A 7 -7.97 -13.74 -12.41
CA ARG A 7 -8.59 -15.05 -12.12
C ARG A 7 -7.75 -15.85 -11.13
N TYR A 8 -6.43 -15.91 -11.32
CA TYR A 8 -5.55 -16.62 -10.39
C TYR A 8 -5.54 -15.97 -9.01
N MET A 9 -5.62 -14.63 -8.93
CA MET A 9 -5.78 -13.94 -7.65
C MET A 9 -7.12 -14.26 -6.96
N MET A 10 -8.22 -14.35 -7.73
CA MET A 10 -9.52 -14.75 -7.19
C MET A 10 -9.53 -16.21 -6.72
N GLU A 11 -8.83 -17.11 -7.43
CA GLU A 11 -8.63 -18.49 -6.99
C GLU A 11 -7.91 -18.55 -5.65
N GLU A 12 -6.88 -17.73 -5.44
CA GLU A 12 -6.15 -17.63 -4.18
C GLU A 12 -7.03 -17.08 -3.04
N ILE A 13 -7.77 -15.99 -3.31
CA ILE A 13 -8.67 -15.37 -2.33
C ILE A 13 -9.76 -16.36 -1.85
N VAL A 14 -10.25 -17.22 -2.74
CA VAL A 14 -11.29 -18.21 -2.44
C VAL A 14 -10.70 -19.55 -1.97
N GLY A 15 -9.38 -19.74 -2.02
CA GLY A 15 -8.71 -20.97 -1.59
C GLY A 15 -8.92 -22.15 -2.54
N LEU A 16 -8.98 -21.90 -3.85
CA LEU A 16 -9.24 -22.92 -4.87
C LEU A 16 -7.93 -23.41 -5.53
N PRO A 17 -7.79 -24.70 -5.89
CA PRO A 17 -6.58 -25.23 -6.52
C PRO A 17 -6.27 -24.55 -7.85
N ALA A 18 -5.11 -23.92 -7.99
CA ALA A 18 -4.78 -23.08 -9.15
C ALA A 18 -4.89 -23.83 -10.50
N GLY A 19 -5.34 -23.10 -11.54
CA GLY A 19 -5.21 -23.56 -12.93
C GLY A 19 -6.34 -24.43 -13.47
N GLN A 20 -7.34 -24.75 -12.64
CA GLN A 20 -8.58 -25.34 -13.15
C GLN A 20 -9.49 -24.25 -13.73
N THR A 21 -10.47 -24.61 -14.57
CA THR A 21 -11.43 -23.65 -15.13
C THR A 21 -12.83 -24.24 -15.11
N ASP A 22 -13.82 -23.43 -14.72
CA ASP A 22 -15.24 -23.76 -14.74
C ASP A 22 -15.96 -22.83 -15.74
N THR A 23 -17.19 -23.17 -16.10
CA THR A 23 -18.12 -22.34 -16.87
C THR A 23 -18.51 -21.07 -16.10
N GLY A 24 -18.62 -21.16 -14.77
CA GLY A 24 -19.05 -20.06 -13.89
C GLY A 24 -20.55 -20.02 -13.62
N LEU A 25 -21.31 -20.95 -14.19
CA LEU A 25 -22.79 -20.92 -14.17
C LEU A 25 -23.40 -21.79 -13.06
N ASN A 26 -22.58 -22.48 -12.26
CA ASN A 26 -23.04 -23.39 -11.21
C ASN A 26 -23.40 -22.69 -9.89
N GLY A 27 -23.44 -21.34 -9.86
CA GLY A 27 -23.88 -20.54 -8.70
C GLY A 27 -22.97 -20.60 -7.46
N SER A 28 -21.99 -21.51 -7.40
CA SER A 28 -21.03 -21.57 -6.31
C SER A 28 -20.01 -20.44 -6.40
N ILE A 29 -19.58 -19.93 -5.24
CA ILE A 29 -18.56 -18.86 -5.16
C ILE A 29 -17.28 -19.27 -5.91
N GLY A 30 -16.88 -20.54 -5.79
CA GLY A 30 -15.72 -21.07 -6.50
C GLY A 30 -15.91 -21.14 -8.02
N SER A 31 -17.12 -21.47 -8.49
CA SER A 31 -17.46 -21.44 -9.92
C SER A 31 -17.40 -20.01 -10.45
N ILE A 32 -17.96 -19.04 -9.72
CA ILE A 32 -17.96 -17.63 -10.11
C ILE A 32 -16.53 -17.08 -10.19
N ALA A 33 -15.70 -17.36 -9.19
CA ALA A 33 -14.31 -16.88 -9.08
C ALA A 33 -13.38 -17.43 -10.17
N ARG A 34 -13.60 -18.66 -10.63
CA ARG A 34 -12.80 -19.32 -11.68
C ARG A 34 -13.45 -19.28 -13.06
N GLY A 35 -14.73 -18.92 -13.12
CA GLY A 35 -15.57 -19.12 -14.28
C GLY A 35 -15.08 -18.37 -15.50
N ARG A 36 -15.07 -19.03 -16.66
CA ARG A 36 -14.59 -18.43 -17.92
C ARG A 36 -15.36 -17.16 -18.30
N TYR A 37 -16.66 -17.11 -17.98
CA TYR A 37 -17.53 -15.99 -18.33
C TYR A 37 -17.83 -15.07 -17.13
N THR A 38 -17.92 -15.63 -15.93
CA THR A 38 -18.25 -14.87 -14.72
C THR A 38 -17.07 -14.09 -14.16
N ASN A 39 -15.89 -14.71 -14.08
CA ASN A 39 -14.72 -14.03 -13.51
C ASN A 39 -14.33 -12.76 -14.29
N PRO A 40 -14.33 -12.74 -15.64
CA PRO A 40 -14.14 -11.50 -16.40
C PRO A 40 -15.14 -10.41 -16.07
N LEU A 41 -16.42 -10.75 -15.91
CA LEU A 41 -17.46 -9.76 -15.61
C LEU A 41 -17.28 -9.19 -14.20
N VAL A 42 -17.02 -10.06 -13.22
CA VAL A 42 -16.77 -9.65 -11.82
C VAL A 42 -15.58 -8.70 -11.72
N GLN A 43 -14.56 -8.85 -12.56
CA GLN A 43 -13.41 -7.94 -12.57
C GLN A 43 -13.63 -6.69 -13.43
N THR A 44 -14.25 -6.84 -14.60
CA THR A 44 -14.35 -5.76 -15.58
C THR A 44 -15.45 -4.75 -15.23
N ILE A 45 -16.58 -5.20 -14.66
CA ILE A 45 -17.69 -4.29 -14.34
C ILE A 45 -17.27 -3.26 -13.27
N PRO A 46 -16.73 -3.65 -12.10
CA PRO A 46 -16.26 -2.67 -11.11
C PRO A 46 -15.12 -1.79 -11.66
N ALA A 47 -14.19 -2.37 -12.44
CA ALA A 47 -13.13 -1.61 -13.07
C ALA A 47 -13.66 -0.55 -14.04
N TYR A 48 -14.67 -0.88 -14.84
CA TYR A 48 -15.32 0.05 -15.75
C TYR A 48 -16.03 1.19 -14.99
N LEU A 49 -16.77 0.86 -13.93
CA LEU A 49 -17.42 1.87 -13.08
C LEU A 49 -16.40 2.82 -12.42
N LEU A 50 -15.25 2.30 -11.98
CA LEU A 50 -14.16 3.11 -11.42
C LEU A 50 -13.49 4.03 -12.46
N VAL A 51 -13.40 3.59 -13.72
CA VAL A 51 -12.88 4.41 -14.81
C VAL A 51 -13.85 5.53 -15.17
N VAL A 52 -15.14 5.21 -15.33
CA VAL A 52 -16.17 6.21 -15.70
C VAL A 52 -16.38 7.23 -14.58
N SER A 53 -16.33 6.81 -13.32
CA SER A 53 -16.43 7.72 -12.16
C SER A 53 -15.17 8.56 -11.92
N GLY A 54 -14.08 8.33 -12.64
CA GLY A 54 -12.80 9.03 -12.47
C GLY A 54 -12.02 8.65 -11.21
N GLN A 55 -12.59 7.82 -10.32
CA GLN A 55 -12.00 7.40 -9.05
C GLN A 55 -10.75 6.53 -9.20
N TRP A 56 -10.55 5.97 -10.40
CA TRP A 56 -9.35 5.24 -10.80
C TRP A 56 -8.04 6.03 -10.52
N THR A 57 -8.02 7.35 -10.71
CA THR A 57 -6.80 8.16 -10.58
C THR A 57 -6.26 8.14 -9.16
N VAL A 58 -7.15 8.24 -8.17
CA VAL A 58 -6.80 8.22 -6.75
C VAL A 58 -6.34 6.81 -6.35
N LEU A 59 -7.04 5.77 -6.78
CA LEU A 59 -6.63 4.37 -6.54
C LEU A 59 -5.24 4.07 -7.12
N TRP A 60 -4.93 4.63 -8.28
CA TRP A 60 -3.61 4.49 -8.89
C TRP A 60 -2.50 5.16 -8.05
N ALA A 61 -2.78 6.35 -7.51
CA ALA A 61 -1.84 7.03 -6.63
C ALA A 61 -1.60 6.27 -5.31
N LEU A 62 -2.65 5.68 -4.72
CA LEU A 62 -2.51 4.79 -3.56
C LEU A 62 -1.63 3.56 -3.87
N PHE A 63 -1.81 2.94 -5.03
CA PHE A 63 -0.97 1.82 -5.46
C PHE A 63 0.50 2.24 -5.64
N GLY A 64 0.75 3.41 -6.22
CA GLY A 64 2.09 4.00 -6.30
C GLY A 64 2.73 4.18 -4.93
N GLY A 65 1.97 4.71 -3.95
CA GLY A 65 2.42 4.85 -2.57
C GLY A 65 2.74 3.50 -1.92
N ALA A 66 1.89 2.48 -2.09
CA ALA A 66 2.13 1.14 -1.57
C ALA A 66 3.44 0.52 -2.10
N ASN A 67 3.73 0.71 -3.39
CA ASN A 67 4.97 0.22 -3.98
C ASN A 67 6.20 0.97 -3.46
N GLN A 68 6.07 2.26 -3.17
CA GLN A 68 7.14 3.03 -2.52
C GLN A 68 7.40 2.52 -1.10
N LEU A 69 6.36 2.13 -0.35
CA LEU A 69 6.54 1.53 0.98
C LEU A 69 7.21 0.16 0.91
N LEU A 70 6.89 -0.67 -0.08
CA LEU A 70 7.57 -1.95 -0.30
C LEU A 70 9.04 -1.75 -0.66
N ALA A 71 9.35 -0.76 -1.50
CA ALA A 71 10.72 -0.38 -1.81
C ALA A 71 11.47 0.12 -0.56
N ALA A 72 10.81 0.91 0.28
CA ALA A 72 11.40 1.41 1.53
C ALA A 72 11.69 0.27 2.51
N LEU A 73 10.80 -0.72 2.61
CA LEU A 73 11.00 -1.92 3.41
C LEU A 73 12.18 -2.76 2.92
N ALA A 74 12.33 -2.92 1.60
CA ALA A 74 13.47 -3.59 1.02
C ALA A 74 14.79 -2.87 1.33
N LEU A 75 14.82 -1.54 1.18
CA LEU A 75 15.98 -0.72 1.54
C LEU A 75 16.29 -0.82 3.04
N LEU A 76 15.29 -0.73 3.91
CA LEU A 76 15.48 -0.86 5.35
C LEU A 76 16.08 -2.22 5.71
N THR A 77 15.57 -3.30 5.11
CA THR A 77 16.09 -4.65 5.32
C THR A 77 17.55 -4.74 4.88
N GLY A 78 17.88 -4.18 3.72
CA GLY A 78 19.26 -4.08 3.24
C GLY A 78 20.15 -3.24 4.17
N THR A 79 19.68 -2.10 4.66
CA THR A 79 20.42 -1.23 5.59
C THR A 79 20.70 -1.95 6.91
N VAL A 80 19.71 -2.66 7.49
CA VAL A 80 19.90 -3.44 8.73
C VAL A 80 20.88 -4.59 8.51
N TRP A 81 20.80 -5.29 7.37
CA TRP A 81 21.74 -6.36 7.04
C TRP A 81 23.18 -5.85 6.90
N ILE A 82 23.39 -4.72 6.21
CA ILE A 82 24.70 -4.07 6.10
C ILE A 82 25.19 -3.60 7.48
N ALA A 83 24.31 -2.99 8.29
CA ALA A 83 24.63 -2.50 9.63
C ALA A 83 25.16 -3.61 10.55
N ASN A 84 24.64 -4.83 10.39
CA ASN A 84 25.08 -5.99 11.16
C ASN A 84 26.43 -6.58 10.68
N TRP A 85 26.90 -6.21 9.48
CA TRP A 85 28.17 -6.71 8.92
C TRP A 85 29.32 -5.71 9.01
N ASP A 86 29.07 -4.40 8.93
CA ASP A 86 30.10 -3.36 9.12
C ASP A 86 29.49 -1.96 9.34
N GLU A 87 30.07 -1.13 10.21
CA GLU A 87 29.53 0.20 10.61
C GLU A 87 29.88 1.35 9.64
N THR A 88 30.40 1.03 8.46
CA THR A 88 30.97 2.04 7.58
C THR A 88 29.93 2.87 6.81
N LYS A 89 30.37 4.00 6.23
CA LYS A 89 29.62 5.09 5.57
C LYS A 89 28.47 4.70 4.60
N GLN A 90 28.30 3.42 4.26
CA GLN A 90 27.19 2.88 3.44
C GLN A 90 25.82 2.91 4.14
N LEU A 91 25.77 3.02 5.48
CA LEU A 91 24.52 3.23 6.23
C LEU A 91 23.86 4.57 5.89
N ALA A 92 24.65 5.62 5.67
CA ALA A 92 24.13 6.92 5.23
C ALA A 92 23.64 6.86 3.78
N THR A 93 24.34 6.15 2.90
CA THR A 93 24.02 6.07 1.47
C THR A 93 22.74 5.27 1.18
N THR A 94 22.38 4.29 2.01
CA THR A 94 21.13 3.52 1.88
C THR A 94 19.98 4.04 2.75
N GLY A 95 20.30 4.55 3.95
CA GLY A 95 19.31 5.09 4.88
C GLY A 95 18.74 6.45 4.47
N VAL A 96 19.55 7.34 3.87
CA VAL A 96 19.08 8.68 3.44
C VAL A 96 18.04 8.59 2.32
N PRO A 97 18.26 7.85 1.21
CA PRO A 97 17.24 7.68 0.17
C PRO A 97 15.95 7.05 0.70
N MET A 98 16.07 6.08 1.62
CA MET A 98 14.92 5.44 2.25
C MET A 98 14.12 6.46 3.08
N ALA A 99 14.77 7.23 3.95
CA ALA A 99 14.11 8.24 4.78
C ALA A 99 13.42 9.32 3.94
N LEU A 100 14.09 9.79 2.88
CA LEU A 100 13.54 10.79 1.96
C LEU A 100 12.30 10.23 1.23
N MET A 101 12.40 9.02 0.68
CA MET A 101 11.29 8.37 -0.02
C MET A 101 10.09 8.16 0.90
N VAL A 102 10.29 7.59 2.10
CA VAL A 102 9.19 7.37 3.06
C VAL A 102 8.55 8.69 3.48
N THR A 103 9.34 9.75 3.65
CA THR A 103 8.82 11.09 3.97
C THR A 103 7.92 11.61 2.85
N ILE A 104 8.38 11.54 1.59
CA ILE A 104 7.57 11.93 0.42
C ILE A 104 6.31 11.07 0.33
N THR A 105 6.40 9.76 0.57
CA THR A 105 5.25 8.84 0.55
C THR A 105 4.23 9.19 1.63
N ILE A 106 4.65 9.47 2.87
CA ILE A 106 3.75 9.89 3.95
C ILE A 106 3.06 11.20 3.60
N LEU A 107 3.80 12.19 3.09
CA LEU A 107 3.22 13.48 2.69
C LEU A 107 2.23 13.33 1.54
N GLY A 108 2.57 12.56 0.51
CA GLY A 108 1.70 12.29 -0.64
C GLY A 108 0.43 11.53 -0.27
N LEU A 109 0.56 10.47 0.54
CA LEU A 109 -0.61 9.72 1.04
C LEU A 109 -1.48 10.59 1.95
N SER A 110 -0.88 11.40 2.83
CA SER A 110 -1.62 12.32 3.70
C SER A 110 -2.39 13.36 2.88
N TRP A 111 -1.78 13.89 1.82
CA TRP A 111 -2.45 14.80 0.90
C TRP A 111 -3.65 14.14 0.21
N LEU A 112 -3.46 12.94 -0.35
CA LEU A 112 -4.54 12.17 -1.00
C LEU A 112 -5.71 11.90 -0.04
N VAL A 113 -5.42 11.45 1.18
CA VAL A 113 -6.45 11.06 2.15
C VAL A 113 -7.15 12.27 2.76
N PHE A 114 -6.39 13.22 3.30
CA PHE A 114 -6.97 14.31 4.09
C PHE A 114 -7.46 15.46 3.22
N TYR A 115 -6.71 15.82 2.17
CA TYR A 115 -7.04 16.97 1.34
C TYR A 115 -7.93 16.60 0.14
N GLU A 116 -7.54 15.61 -0.66
CA GLU A 116 -8.32 15.27 -1.86
C GLU A 116 -9.59 14.47 -1.52
N ASN A 117 -9.49 13.50 -0.62
CA ASN A 117 -10.62 12.65 -0.27
C ASN A 117 -11.52 13.27 0.82
N LEU A 118 -11.00 13.54 2.02
CA LEU A 118 -11.82 14.04 3.13
C LEU A 118 -12.27 15.50 2.94
N TYR A 119 -11.38 16.40 2.52
CA TYR A 119 -11.72 17.81 2.38
C TYR A 119 -12.43 18.09 1.05
N SER A 120 -11.80 17.77 -0.07
CA SER A 120 -12.32 18.17 -1.39
C SER A 120 -13.52 17.32 -1.82
N ASN A 121 -13.46 16.00 -1.67
CA ASN A 121 -14.57 15.11 -2.05
C ASN A 121 -15.71 15.13 -1.03
N LEU A 122 -15.41 14.90 0.25
CA LEU A 122 -16.46 14.75 1.28
C LEU A 122 -16.94 16.11 1.83
N TYR A 123 -16.06 16.90 2.44
CA TYR A 123 -16.45 18.10 3.19
C TYR A 123 -17.09 19.18 2.32
N LEU A 124 -16.56 19.47 1.12
CA LEU A 124 -17.14 20.48 0.23
C LEU A 124 -18.52 20.08 -0.31
N HIS A 125 -18.76 18.80 -0.61
CA HIS A 125 -20.08 18.33 -1.02
C HIS A 125 -21.07 18.32 0.16
N PHE A 126 -20.63 17.94 1.36
CA PHE A 126 -21.49 17.94 2.56
C PHE A 126 -21.91 19.35 3.00
N THR A 127 -21.06 20.35 2.77
CA THR A 127 -21.33 21.76 3.13
C THR A 127 -22.21 22.48 2.11
N GLY A 128 -22.59 21.83 1.01
CA GLY A 128 -23.37 22.44 -0.07
C GLY A 128 -22.61 23.50 -0.85
N ALA A 129 -21.27 23.54 -0.72
CA ALA A 129 -20.42 24.43 -1.50
C ALA A 129 -20.34 24.02 -2.98
N LEU A 130 -20.79 22.81 -3.31
CA LEU A 130 -20.92 22.27 -4.66
C LEU A 130 -22.41 21.97 -4.93
N GLU A 131 -22.90 22.40 -6.09
CA GLU A 131 -24.34 22.38 -6.45
C GLU A 131 -24.90 20.97 -6.69
N GLU A 132 -24.02 19.99 -6.91
CA GLU A 132 -24.39 18.60 -7.20
C GLU A 132 -24.45 17.74 -5.93
N PRO A 133 -25.53 16.98 -5.69
CA PRO A 133 -25.62 16.11 -4.53
C PRO A 133 -24.61 14.96 -4.61
N LEU A 134 -23.97 14.64 -3.48
CA LEU A 134 -23.02 13.55 -3.38
C LEU A 134 -23.70 12.21 -3.72
N ALA A 135 -23.36 11.63 -4.87
CA ALA A 135 -23.85 10.30 -5.25
C ALA A 135 -23.41 9.23 -4.24
N ALA A 136 -24.28 8.27 -3.94
CA ALA A 136 -23.97 7.18 -2.99
C ALA A 136 -22.72 6.37 -3.40
N GLU A 137 -22.46 6.25 -4.70
CA GLU A 137 -21.28 5.58 -5.25
C GLU A 137 -19.97 6.34 -4.95
N ALA A 138 -20.01 7.67 -4.97
CA ALA A 138 -18.88 8.52 -4.63
C ALA A 138 -18.53 8.40 -3.15
N LEU A 139 -19.54 8.30 -2.27
CA LEU A 139 -19.35 8.07 -0.84
C LEU A 139 -18.70 6.71 -0.58
N ALA A 140 -19.18 5.64 -1.25
CA ALA A 140 -18.61 4.30 -1.10
C ALA A 140 -17.15 4.25 -1.56
N SER A 141 -16.84 4.83 -2.72
CA SER A 141 -15.46 4.91 -3.24
C SER A 141 -14.56 5.73 -2.33
N SER A 142 -15.05 6.89 -1.85
CA SER A 142 -14.31 7.74 -0.94
C SER A 142 -13.98 7.02 0.37
N ALA A 143 -14.95 6.30 0.95
CA ALA A 143 -14.73 5.51 2.16
C ALA A 143 -13.66 4.43 1.97
N VAL A 144 -13.70 3.68 0.86
CA VAL A 144 -12.69 2.66 0.55
C VAL A 144 -11.30 3.29 0.42
N GLN A 145 -11.17 4.38 -0.32
CA GLN A 145 -9.89 5.08 -0.49
C GLN A 145 -9.36 5.64 0.83
N ALA A 146 -10.21 6.20 1.68
CA ALA A 146 -9.84 6.70 3.00
C ALA A 146 -9.30 5.56 3.87
N VAL A 147 -9.99 4.41 3.92
CA VAL A 147 -9.53 3.23 4.66
C VAL A 147 -8.18 2.74 4.14
N LEU A 148 -8.04 2.54 2.82
CA LEU A 148 -6.79 2.09 2.22
C LEU A 148 -5.64 3.07 2.49
N GLY A 149 -5.88 4.36 2.32
CA GLY A 149 -4.87 5.38 2.54
C GLY A 149 -4.45 5.49 4.00
N VAL A 150 -5.39 5.42 4.95
CA VAL A 150 -5.08 5.38 6.39
C VAL A 150 -4.25 4.14 6.75
N VAL A 151 -4.59 2.97 6.20
CA VAL A 151 -3.80 1.75 6.38
C VAL A 151 -2.38 1.96 5.85
N LEU A 152 -2.20 2.51 4.65
CA LEU A 152 -0.88 2.77 4.07
C LEU A 152 -0.07 3.79 4.88
N ILE A 153 -0.69 4.88 5.34
CA ILE A 153 -0.03 5.87 6.22
C ILE A 153 0.40 5.20 7.53
N THR A 154 -0.46 4.36 8.10
CA THR A 154 -0.14 3.62 9.33
C THR A 154 1.07 2.70 9.12
N LEU A 155 1.09 1.94 8.03
CA LEU A 155 2.23 1.09 7.67
C LEU A 155 3.51 1.90 7.43
N ALA A 156 3.41 3.06 6.79
CA ALA A 156 4.55 3.96 6.57
C ALA A 156 5.14 4.45 7.90
N LEU A 157 4.29 4.86 8.85
CA LEU A 157 4.72 5.28 10.18
C LEU A 157 5.33 4.11 10.98
N MET A 158 4.76 2.91 10.87
CA MET A 158 5.33 1.71 11.47
C MET A 158 6.72 1.40 10.90
N LEU A 159 6.91 1.56 9.59
CA LEU A 159 8.19 1.37 8.94
C LEU A 159 9.25 2.35 9.48
N VAL A 160 8.90 3.64 9.60
CA VAL A 160 9.79 4.65 10.19
C VAL A 160 10.16 4.27 11.62
N ARG A 161 9.18 3.83 12.42
CA ARG A 161 9.41 3.40 13.80
C ARG A 161 10.40 2.23 13.87
N ILE A 162 10.18 1.18 13.07
CA ILE A 162 11.06 0.01 13.03
C ILE A 162 12.47 0.41 12.58
N GLY A 163 12.56 1.21 11.52
CA GLY A 163 13.86 1.68 11.03
C GLY A 163 14.62 2.51 12.06
N TYR A 164 13.90 3.34 12.81
CA TYR A 164 14.50 4.14 13.87
C TYR A 164 14.98 3.30 15.07
N GLN A 165 14.19 2.31 15.48
CA GLN A 165 14.54 1.38 16.56
C GLN A 165 15.79 0.58 16.20
N ASN A 166 15.83 -0.01 15.01
CA ASN A 166 16.97 -0.82 14.55
C ASN A 166 18.27 0.00 14.46
N ILE A 167 18.22 1.23 13.94
CA ILE A 167 19.42 2.09 13.85
C ILE A 167 19.91 2.47 15.25
N ARG A 168 19.01 2.73 16.20
CA ARG A 168 19.39 3.05 17.58
C ARG A 168 20.03 1.87 18.30
N GLU A 169 19.50 0.66 18.13
CA GLU A 169 20.04 -0.56 18.75
C GLU A 169 21.47 -0.84 18.27
N VAL A 170 21.70 -0.83 16.95
CA VAL A 170 23.05 -1.04 16.39
C VAL A 170 24.04 -0.01 16.94
N ARG A 171 23.66 1.27 16.99
CA ARG A 171 24.54 2.35 17.46
C ARG A 171 24.82 2.28 18.95
N TYR A 172 23.91 1.71 19.74
CA TYR A 172 24.08 1.52 21.17
C TYR A 172 25.04 0.37 21.49
N ASP A 173 25.01 -0.71 20.69
CA ASP A 173 25.96 -1.83 20.83
C ASP A 173 27.39 -1.43 20.41
N ALA A 174 27.52 -0.53 19.43
CA ALA A 174 28.79 0.11 19.05
C ALA A 174 29.45 0.91 20.19
N ASP A 175 28.66 1.74 20.88
CA ASP A 175 29.15 2.55 22.00
C ASP A 175 29.51 1.70 23.23
N ARG A 176 28.88 0.53 23.41
CA ARG A 176 29.23 -0.41 24.50
C ARG A 176 30.53 -1.16 24.24
N THR A 177 30.75 -1.64 23.02
CA THR A 177 31.97 -2.36 22.64
C THR A 177 33.21 -1.47 22.68
N THR A 178 33.07 -0.16 22.51
CA THR A 178 34.16 0.81 22.67
C THR A 178 34.40 1.26 24.12
N ALA A 179 33.46 1.01 25.03
CA ALA A 179 33.53 1.39 26.44
C ALA A 179 34.05 0.27 27.37
N GLU A 180 34.20 -0.97 26.88
CA GLU A 180 34.92 -2.01 27.62
C GLU A 180 36.42 -1.66 27.63
N PRO A 181 37.05 -1.50 28.81
CA PRO A 181 38.49 -1.35 28.87
C PRO A 181 39.11 -2.64 28.33
N SER A 182 40.08 -2.54 27.42
CA SER A 182 40.92 -3.69 27.06
C SER A 182 41.55 -4.21 28.35
N ASP A 183 41.15 -5.41 28.78
CA ASP A 183 41.82 -6.15 29.84
C ASP A 183 43.21 -6.57 29.31
N ASP A 184 44.15 -5.62 29.37
CA ASP A 184 45.60 -5.83 29.29
C ASP A 184 46.22 -5.74 30.70
#